data_AF-A0A3M1D4Q2-F1
#
_entry.id   AF-A0A3M1D4Q2-F1
#
_cell.length_a   1.000
_cell.length_b   1.000
_cell.length_c   1.000
_cell.angle_alpha   90.00
_cell.angle_beta   90.00
_cell.angle_gamma   90.00
#
_symmetry.space_group_name_H-M   'P 1'
#
loop_
_entity.id
_entity.type
_entity.pdbx_description
1 polymer ?
#
loop_
_entity_poly.entity_id
_entity_poly.type
_entity_poly.pdbx_seq_one_letter_code
_entity_poly.pdbx_strand_id
1 'polypeptide(L)'
;MAFTGKATYSAGATLPELYEDVSDIIGIVSPFETPLLDHLGDPQRTANSTVHEWLEDSLLPNTDSIQDPLIPSPLTDTTFTVGNGDRFQVGDQIQLVGSSEVMLVTGISGNDLTVIRGYGGTSPESLIDDTTIRILGNAALEGGDAPSARFTNRVRRTNYTQIFTAT
;
A
#
# COMPACT_ATOMS: atom_id res chain seq x y z
N MET A 1 -42.44 -25.62 -56.93
CA MET A 1 -41.27 -25.72 -56.02
C MET A 1 -41.62 -24.91 -54.77
N ALA A 2 -41.50 -25.50 -53.58
CA ALA A 2 -41.86 -24.81 -52.34
C ALA A 2 -40.70 -23.91 -51.88
N PHE A 3 -41.01 -22.69 -51.50
CA PHE A 3 -40.08 -21.71 -50.95
C PHE A 3 -39.65 -22.16 -49.55
N THR A 4 -38.36 -22.41 -49.34
CA THR A 4 -37.78 -22.89 -48.06
C THR A 4 -37.08 -21.77 -47.26
N GLY A 5 -37.38 -20.50 -47.52
CA GLY A 5 -36.81 -19.38 -46.77
C GLY A 5 -37.59 -19.06 -45.49
N LYS A 6 -36.94 -19.15 -44.33
CA LYS A 6 -37.49 -18.69 -43.04
C LYS A 6 -37.68 -17.16 -43.09
N ALA A 7 -38.87 -16.66 -42.76
CA ALA A 7 -39.17 -15.24 -42.86
C ALA A 7 -38.59 -14.45 -41.68
N THR A 8 -38.09 -13.23 -41.94
CA THR A 8 -37.36 -12.37 -40.98
C THR A 8 -38.14 -12.07 -39.68
N TYR A 9 -39.46 -12.16 -39.70
CA TYR A 9 -40.35 -11.93 -38.55
C TYR A 9 -40.62 -13.18 -37.69
N SER A 10 -39.94 -14.30 -37.94
CA SER A 10 -40.12 -15.57 -37.21
C SER A 10 -39.06 -15.85 -36.13
N ALA A 11 -38.24 -14.85 -35.76
CA ALA A 11 -37.25 -14.98 -34.69
C ALA A 11 -37.92 -14.85 -33.31
N GLY A 12 -37.60 -15.76 -32.39
CA GLY A 12 -38.18 -15.81 -31.04
C GLY A 12 -37.56 -14.80 -30.08
N ALA A 13 -38.34 -14.35 -29.08
CA ALA A 13 -38.01 -13.26 -28.16
C ALA A 13 -36.79 -13.49 -27.24
N THR A 14 -36.15 -14.67 -27.29
CA THR A 14 -35.02 -15.07 -26.43
C THR A 14 -33.79 -15.53 -27.21
N LEU A 15 -33.75 -15.33 -28.54
CA LEU A 15 -32.60 -15.70 -29.36
C LEU A 15 -31.74 -14.47 -29.66
N PRO A 16 -30.40 -14.52 -29.44
CA PRO A 16 -29.46 -13.45 -29.76
C PRO A 16 -29.17 -13.41 -31.28
N GLU A 17 -30.20 -13.49 -32.12
CA GLU A 17 -30.07 -13.69 -33.57
C GLU A 17 -30.17 -12.39 -34.39
N LEU A 18 -30.49 -11.27 -33.75
CA LEU A 18 -30.39 -9.94 -34.37
C LEU A 18 -29.17 -9.21 -33.80
N TYR A 19 -27.98 -9.67 -34.16
CA TYR A 19 -26.78 -8.86 -34.11
C TYR A 19 -26.55 -8.33 -35.52
N GLU A 20 -26.34 -7.02 -35.66
CA GLU A 20 -25.73 -6.51 -36.89
C GLU A 20 -24.32 -7.12 -36.96
N ASP A 21 -24.11 -7.97 -37.96
CA ASP A 21 -22.81 -8.58 -38.20
C ASP A 21 -21.84 -7.48 -38.61
N VAL A 22 -20.93 -7.15 -37.69
CA VAL A 22 -19.84 -6.21 -37.88
C VAL A 22 -18.51 -6.94 -38.05
N SER A 23 -18.52 -8.26 -38.23
CA SER A 23 -17.29 -9.06 -38.39
C SER A 23 -16.53 -8.72 -39.68
N ASP A 24 -17.25 -8.25 -40.70
CA ASP A 24 -16.67 -7.69 -41.93
C ASP A 24 -15.94 -6.37 -41.66
N ILE A 25 -16.53 -5.46 -40.87
CA ILE A 25 -15.93 -4.20 -40.44
C ILE A 25 -14.73 -4.46 -39.52
N ILE A 26 -14.88 -5.35 -38.53
CA ILE A 26 -13.79 -5.74 -37.61
C ILE A 26 -12.65 -6.44 -38.38
N GLY A 27 -12.96 -7.20 -39.44
CA GLY A 27 -11.96 -7.83 -40.30
C GLY A 27 -11.26 -6.86 -41.26
N ILE A 28 -11.88 -5.72 -41.56
CA ILE A 28 -11.27 -4.63 -42.34
C ILE A 28 -10.38 -3.75 -41.44
N VAL A 29 -10.76 -3.55 -40.17
CA VAL A 29 -9.97 -2.77 -39.22
C VAL A 29 -8.69 -3.52 -38.87
N SER A 30 -7.56 -3.05 -39.38
CA SER A 30 -6.27 -3.66 -39.02
C SER A 30 -5.97 -3.43 -37.53
N PRO A 31 -5.27 -4.35 -36.83
CA PRO A 31 -4.84 -4.12 -35.45
C PRO A 31 -3.94 -2.89 -35.26
N PHE A 32 -3.42 -2.33 -36.36
CA PHE A 32 -2.60 -1.13 -36.39
C PHE A 32 -3.39 0.13 -36.78
N GLU A 33 -4.65 -0.02 -37.17
CA GLU A 33 -5.54 1.13 -37.36
C GLU A 33 -5.93 1.69 -36.01
N THR A 34 -5.78 3.00 -35.87
CA THR A 34 -6.07 3.73 -34.63
C THR A 34 -7.23 4.70 -34.88
N PRO A 35 -8.45 4.20 -35.18
CA PRO A 35 -9.58 5.04 -35.60
C PRO A 35 -9.94 6.10 -34.56
N LEU A 36 -9.72 5.81 -33.28
CA LEU A 36 -9.89 6.78 -32.20
C LEU A 36 -8.84 7.90 -32.26
N LEU A 37 -7.57 7.59 -32.56
CA LEU A 37 -6.52 8.59 -32.68
C LEU A 37 -6.70 9.44 -33.93
N ASP A 38 -7.14 8.84 -35.04
CA ASP A 38 -7.48 9.56 -36.27
C ASP A 38 -8.67 10.51 -36.07
N HIS A 39 -9.70 10.07 -35.35
CA HIS A 39 -10.84 10.92 -34.98
C HIS A 39 -10.45 12.07 -34.03
N LEU A 40 -9.56 11.81 -33.08
CA LEU A 40 -9.08 12.83 -32.14
C LEU A 40 -8.13 13.84 -32.83
N GLY A 41 -7.37 13.36 -33.81
CA GLY A 41 -6.45 14.16 -34.62
C GLY A 41 -5.21 14.65 -33.87
N ASP A 42 -4.33 15.33 -34.60
CA ASP A 42 -3.18 15.99 -34.01
C ASP A 42 -3.61 17.28 -33.27
N PRO A 43 -3.05 17.56 -32.08
CA PRO A 43 -3.38 18.77 -31.36
C PRO A 43 -2.90 19.99 -32.16
N GLN A 44 -3.78 20.97 -32.35
CA GLN A 44 -3.45 22.22 -33.04
C GLN A 44 -2.33 23.03 -32.36
N ARG A 45 -2.00 22.71 -31.10
CA ARG A 45 -0.94 23.34 -30.31
C ARG A 45 -0.20 22.28 -29.50
N THR A 46 1.12 22.35 -29.51
CA THR A 46 1.96 21.54 -28.63
C THR A 46 1.62 21.83 -27.17
N ALA A 47 1.48 20.78 -26.36
CA ALA A 47 1.38 20.92 -24.92
C ALA A 47 2.72 21.44 -24.36
N ASN A 48 2.74 22.70 -23.91
CA ASN A 48 3.94 23.33 -23.33
C ASN A 48 3.97 23.25 -21.80
N SER A 49 3.00 22.56 -21.19
CA SER A 49 2.92 22.52 -19.72
C SER A 49 4.07 21.69 -19.17
N THR A 50 4.81 22.26 -18.22
CA THR A 50 5.95 21.59 -17.62
C THR A 50 5.49 20.52 -16.64
N VAL A 51 5.93 19.28 -16.86
CA VAL A 51 5.83 18.23 -15.84
C VAL A 51 6.92 18.49 -14.81
N HIS A 52 6.51 18.75 -13.57
CA HIS A 52 7.45 18.88 -12.47
C HIS A 52 7.57 17.51 -11.81
N GLU A 53 8.78 16.94 -11.85
CA GLU A 53 9.10 15.69 -11.16
C GLU A 53 10.05 15.93 -10.00
N TRP A 54 9.81 15.27 -8.87
CA TRP A 54 10.73 15.25 -7.73
C TRP A 54 10.77 13.86 -7.10
N LEU A 55 11.85 13.56 -6.40
CA LEU A 55 11.99 12.32 -5.64
C LEU A 55 11.68 12.63 -4.18
N GLU A 56 10.68 11.94 -3.63
CA GLU A 56 10.38 11.93 -2.21
C GLU A 56 11.02 10.72 -1.54
N ASP A 57 11.46 10.92 -0.30
CA ASP A 57 11.92 9.88 0.59
C ASP A 57 11.36 10.17 1.98
N SER A 58 11.22 9.13 2.79
CA SER A 58 10.78 9.22 4.17
C SER A 58 11.86 8.65 5.07
N LEU A 59 11.99 9.19 6.28
CA LEU A 59 12.86 8.56 7.27
C LEU A 59 12.30 7.18 7.67
N LEU A 60 13.18 6.29 8.12
CA LEU A 60 12.77 5.03 8.73
C LEU A 60 11.82 5.31 9.90
N PRO A 61 10.62 4.70 9.92
CA PRO A 61 9.68 4.90 11.01
C PRO A 61 10.28 4.46 12.34
N ASN A 62 10.26 5.34 13.34
CA ASN A 62 10.69 5.07 14.70
C ASN A 62 9.51 4.94 15.68
N THR A 63 8.28 4.90 15.15
CA THR A 63 7.06 4.74 15.93
C THR A 63 6.14 3.69 15.30
N ASP A 64 5.35 3.06 16.13
CA ASP A 64 4.23 2.21 15.72
C ASP A 64 3.11 2.25 16.77
N SER A 65 2.06 1.44 16.63
CA SER A 65 1.04 1.27 17.67
C SER A 65 0.92 -0.19 18.10
N ILE A 66 0.53 -0.40 19.36
CA ILE A 66 -0.05 -1.68 19.77
C ILE A 66 -1.36 -1.86 18.98
N GLN A 67 -1.56 -3.06 18.41
CA GLN A 67 -2.77 -3.46 17.71
C GLN A 67 -3.21 -4.82 18.26
N ASP A 68 -3.48 -4.84 19.56
CA ASP A 68 -3.80 -6.02 20.32
C ASP A 68 -5.05 -5.76 21.17
N PRO A 69 -6.25 -6.03 20.62
CA PRO A 69 -7.50 -5.72 21.30
C PRO A 69 -7.76 -6.64 22.50
N LEU A 70 -6.97 -7.69 22.69
CA LEU A 70 -7.13 -8.64 23.78
C LEU A 70 -5.79 -8.93 24.44
N ILE A 71 -5.40 -8.04 25.36
CA ILE A 71 -4.24 -8.24 26.23
C ILE A 71 -4.72 -8.90 27.54
N PRO A 72 -4.45 -10.20 27.78
CA PRO A 72 -5.01 -10.92 28.93
C PRO A 72 -4.54 -10.39 30.29
N SER A 73 -3.27 -10.01 30.39
CA SER A 73 -2.65 -9.47 31.61
C SER A 73 -1.75 -8.27 31.28
N PRO A 74 -2.32 -7.06 31.13
CA PRO A 74 -1.61 -5.88 30.66
C PRO A 74 -0.31 -5.50 31.39
N LEU A 75 -0.19 -5.82 32.67
CA LEU A 75 1.00 -5.53 33.49
C LEU A 75 2.12 -6.56 33.37
N THR A 76 1.82 -7.78 32.90
CA THR A 76 2.76 -8.91 32.97
C THR A 76 2.98 -9.60 31.64
N ASP A 77 2.13 -9.36 30.65
CA ASP A 77 2.29 -9.94 29.32
C ASP A 77 3.61 -9.48 28.71
N THR A 78 4.35 -10.46 28.22
CA THR A 78 5.64 -10.29 27.54
C THR A 78 5.50 -10.41 26.03
N THR A 79 4.30 -10.67 25.52
CA THR A 79 3.99 -10.78 24.11
C THR A 79 2.76 -9.95 23.79
N PHE A 80 2.83 -9.14 22.75
CA PHE A 80 1.69 -8.36 22.25
C PHE A 80 1.86 -8.08 20.76
N THR A 81 0.74 -7.81 20.10
CA THR A 81 0.71 -7.54 18.65
C THR A 81 0.90 -6.05 18.37
N VAL A 82 1.72 -5.72 17.37
CA VAL A 82 1.88 -4.35 16.85
C VAL A 82 1.32 -4.21 15.44
N GLY A 83 1.15 -2.96 14.98
CA GLY A 83 0.67 -2.70 13.62
C GLY A 83 1.63 -3.19 12.53
N ASN A 84 2.94 -3.06 12.75
CA ASN A 84 3.97 -3.42 11.79
C ASN A 84 5.26 -3.90 12.48
N GLY A 85 5.43 -5.22 12.56
CA GLY A 85 6.61 -5.84 13.18
C GLY A 85 7.93 -5.56 12.46
N ASP A 86 7.91 -5.33 11.14
CA ASP A 86 9.13 -5.04 10.34
C ASP A 86 9.80 -3.70 10.72
N ARG A 87 9.11 -2.84 11.50
CA ARG A 87 9.69 -1.61 12.04
C ARG A 87 10.66 -1.87 13.19
N PHE A 88 10.60 -3.03 13.81
CA PHE A 88 11.36 -3.40 15.00
C PHE A 88 12.48 -4.37 14.65
N GLN A 89 13.52 -4.39 15.49
CA GLN A 89 14.59 -5.38 15.46
C GLN A 89 14.77 -5.98 16.85
N VAL A 90 15.24 -7.23 16.90
CA VAL A 90 15.67 -7.83 18.18
C VAL A 90 16.80 -6.98 18.77
N GLY A 91 16.71 -6.71 20.06
CA GLY A 91 17.57 -5.78 20.78
C GLY A 91 17.02 -4.36 20.86
N ASP A 92 15.94 -4.02 20.17
CA ASP A 92 15.35 -2.68 20.27
C ASP A 92 14.81 -2.41 21.68
N GLN A 93 15.18 -1.25 22.22
CA GLN A 93 14.55 -0.67 23.39
C GLN A 93 13.34 0.15 22.92
N ILE A 94 12.18 -0.18 23.45
CA ILE A 94 10.91 0.44 23.08
C ILE A 94 10.21 1.01 24.31
N GLN A 95 9.41 2.05 24.11
CA GLN A 95 8.66 2.72 25.17
C GLN A 95 7.29 3.14 24.67
N LEU A 96 6.26 2.95 25.49
CA LEU A 96 4.92 3.45 25.19
C LEU A 96 4.84 4.95 25.45
N VAL A 97 4.13 5.67 24.57
CA VAL A 97 3.92 7.10 24.74
C VAL A 97 3.09 7.35 25.99
N GLY A 98 3.65 8.12 26.93
CA GLY A 98 3.03 8.41 28.22
C GLY A 98 3.43 7.45 29.34
N SER A 99 4.19 6.39 29.03
CA SER A 99 4.73 5.45 30.01
C SER A 99 6.18 5.77 30.37
N SER A 100 6.57 5.47 31.60
CA SER A 100 7.98 5.49 32.03
C SER A 100 8.70 4.15 31.82
N GLU A 101 7.96 3.11 31.42
CA GLU A 101 8.50 1.79 31.17
C GLU A 101 9.34 1.76 29.89
N VAL A 102 10.54 1.18 29.99
CA VAL A 102 11.33 0.75 28.83
C VAL A 102 11.26 -0.77 28.75
N MET A 103 11.00 -1.29 27.55
CA MET A 103 10.99 -2.72 27.27
C MET A 103 12.07 -3.07 26.27
N LEU A 104 12.65 -4.26 26.38
CA LEU A 104 13.64 -4.78 25.42
C LEU A 104 13.01 -5.84 24.53
N VAL A 105 13.04 -5.67 23.22
CA VAL A 105 12.56 -6.65 22.24
C VAL A 105 13.54 -7.83 22.16
N THR A 106 13.06 -9.04 22.43
CA THR A 106 13.86 -10.28 22.39
C THR A 106 13.48 -11.21 21.24
N GLY A 107 12.30 -11.04 20.67
CA GLY A 107 11.82 -11.84 19.55
C GLY A 107 10.76 -11.11 18.74
N ILE A 108 10.69 -11.42 17.45
CA ILE A 108 9.70 -10.88 16.51
C ILE A 108 9.21 -12.04 15.66
N SER A 109 7.89 -12.24 15.62
CA SER A 109 7.24 -13.24 14.78
C SER A 109 6.09 -12.58 14.02
N GLY A 110 6.36 -12.15 12.78
CA GLY A 110 5.42 -11.31 12.05
C GLY A 110 5.20 -10.00 12.80
N ASN A 111 3.99 -9.76 13.27
CA ASN A 111 3.62 -8.58 14.06
C ASN A 111 3.65 -8.82 15.58
N ASP A 112 3.95 -10.02 16.03
CA ASP A 112 4.00 -10.33 17.46
C ASP A 112 5.40 -10.02 18.00
N LEU A 113 5.47 -9.07 18.94
CA LEU A 113 6.70 -8.75 19.64
C LEU A 113 6.78 -9.57 20.93
N THR A 114 7.94 -10.17 21.19
CA THR A 114 8.30 -10.71 22.51
C THR A 114 9.27 -9.74 23.17
N VAL A 115 8.98 -9.35 24.41
CA VAL A 115 9.74 -8.34 25.16
C VAL A 115 10.09 -8.78 26.57
N ILE A 116 11.18 -8.22 27.09
CA ILE A 116 11.46 -8.15 28.52
C ILE A 116 10.90 -6.83 29.06
N ARG A 117 9.99 -6.94 30.04
CA ARG A 117 9.35 -5.83 30.73
C ARG A 117 10.29 -5.19 31.76
N GLY A 118 10.08 -3.91 32.08
CA GLY A 118 10.85 -3.21 33.11
C GLY A 118 12.36 -3.15 32.86
N TYR A 119 12.77 -3.08 31.60
CA TYR A 119 14.18 -3.05 31.21
C TYR A 119 14.88 -1.82 31.79
N GLY A 120 16.17 -1.98 32.13
CA GLY A 120 16.95 -0.90 32.76
C GLY A 120 16.48 -0.52 34.18
N GLY A 121 15.68 -1.36 34.85
CA GLY A 121 15.15 -1.09 36.19
C GLY A 121 13.89 -0.24 36.21
N THR A 122 13.23 -0.07 35.06
CA THR A 122 11.92 0.60 34.97
C THR A 122 10.81 -0.29 35.54
N SER A 123 9.69 0.31 35.95
CA SER A 123 8.54 -0.44 36.47
C SER A 123 7.58 -0.78 35.35
N PRO A 124 7.10 -2.04 35.24
CA PRO A 124 6.08 -2.39 34.25
C PRO A 124 4.78 -1.60 34.41
N GLU A 125 4.26 -1.08 33.31
CA GLU A 125 2.99 -0.36 33.24
C GLU A 125 1.97 -1.11 32.37
N SER A 126 0.69 -0.74 32.43
CA SER A 126 -0.33 -1.47 31.67
C SER A 126 -0.13 -1.28 30.17
N LEU A 127 -0.02 -2.38 29.42
CA LEU A 127 -0.17 -2.33 27.97
C LEU A 127 -1.63 -1.96 27.63
N ILE A 128 -1.81 -1.06 26.67
CA ILE A 128 -3.13 -0.59 26.25
C ILE A 128 -3.15 -0.61 24.73
N ASP A 129 -4.20 -1.19 24.16
CA ASP A 129 -4.41 -1.21 22.71
C ASP A 129 -4.41 0.21 22.13
N ASP A 130 -4.06 0.33 20.85
CA ASP A 130 -3.90 1.60 20.11
C ASP A 130 -2.86 2.59 20.68
N THR A 131 -2.12 2.21 21.73
CA THR A 131 -1.08 3.09 22.30
C THR A 131 0.12 3.14 21.37
N THR A 132 0.60 4.35 21.08
CA THR A 132 1.81 4.54 20.29
C THR A 132 3.04 4.01 21.04
N ILE A 133 3.88 3.27 20.34
CA ILE A 133 5.21 2.82 20.75
C ILE A 133 6.25 3.71 20.08
N ARG A 134 7.31 4.07 20.82
CA ARG A 134 8.53 4.69 20.30
C ARG A 134 9.69 3.71 20.39
N ILE A 135 10.46 3.62 19.32
CA ILE A 135 11.74 2.91 19.29
C ILE A 135 12.80 3.90 19.74
N LEU A 136 13.43 3.62 20.89
CA LEU A 136 14.46 4.48 21.48
C LEU A 136 15.84 4.23 20.84
N GLY A 137 16.11 2.97 20.49
CA GLY A 137 17.36 2.54 19.86
C GLY A 137 17.65 1.08 20.15
N ASN A 138 18.64 0.51 19.45
CA ASN A 138 19.01 -0.89 19.62
C ASN A 138 20.08 -1.06 20.71
N ALA A 139 19.81 -1.93 21.69
CA ALA A 139 20.77 -2.39 22.69
C ALA A 139 21.62 -3.54 22.12
N ALA A 140 22.44 -3.23 21.11
CA ALA A 140 23.34 -4.20 20.50
C ALA A 140 24.39 -4.70 21.52
N LEU A 141 24.71 -5.99 21.46
CA LEU A 141 25.78 -6.57 22.27
C LEU A 141 27.13 -6.05 21.79
N GLU A 142 28.02 -5.70 22.72
CA GLU A 142 29.39 -5.34 22.39
C GLU A 142 30.11 -6.50 21.68
N GLY A 143 30.67 -6.22 20.49
CA GLY A 143 31.34 -7.24 19.67
C GLY A 143 30.42 -8.18 18.90
N GLY A 144 29.10 -7.92 18.90
CA GLY A 144 28.13 -8.67 18.09
C GLY A 144 28.21 -8.34 16.59
N ASP A 145 27.57 -9.17 15.78
CA ASP A 145 27.41 -8.91 14.36
C ASP A 145 26.62 -7.62 14.11
N ALA A 146 26.90 -6.98 12.97
CA ALA A 146 26.16 -5.80 12.57
C ALA A 146 24.68 -6.14 12.27
N PRO A 147 23.73 -5.30 12.69
CA PRO A 147 22.32 -5.51 12.39
C PRO A 147 22.05 -5.42 10.89
N SER A 148 20.96 -6.04 10.45
CA SER A 148 20.54 -5.97 9.05
C SER A 148 20.27 -4.53 8.62
N ALA A 149 20.74 -4.19 7.42
CA ALA A 149 20.56 -2.85 6.87
C ALA A 149 19.07 -2.57 6.63
N ARG A 150 18.61 -1.40 7.06
CA ARG A 150 17.25 -0.91 6.85
C ARG A 150 17.28 0.22 5.83
N PHE A 151 16.29 0.28 4.95
CA PHE A 151 16.21 1.28 3.90
C PHE A 151 14.75 1.67 3.62
N THR A 152 14.56 2.90 3.15
CA THR A 152 13.32 3.38 2.57
C THR A 152 13.49 3.53 1.07
N ASN A 153 12.41 3.35 0.33
CA ASN A 153 12.44 3.46 -1.12
C ASN A 153 12.08 4.90 -1.51
N ARG A 154 12.93 5.50 -2.35
CA ARG A 154 12.67 6.80 -2.94
C ARG A 154 11.56 6.67 -3.99
N VAL A 155 10.51 7.47 -3.86
CA VAL A 155 9.36 7.46 -4.77
C VAL A 155 9.39 8.71 -5.65
N ARG A 156 9.25 8.52 -6.96
CA ARG A 156 9.10 9.65 -7.89
C ARG A 156 7.67 10.18 -7.83
N ARG A 157 7.53 11.47 -7.59
CA ARG A 157 6.28 12.22 -7.69
C ARG A 157 6.30 13.10 -8.93
N THR A 158 5.12 13.31 -9.48
CA THR A 158 4.92 14.13 -10.67
C THR A 158 3.71 15.04 -10.46
N ASN A 159 3.81 16.30 -10.86
CA ASN A 159 2.68 17.23 -10.90
C ASN A 159 2.62 17.92 -12.27
N TYR A 160 1.41 17.96 -12.83
CA TYR A 160 1.07 18.73 -14.00
C TYR A 160 0.52 20.07 -13.54
N THR A 161 1.27 21.16 -13.69
CA THR A 161 0.74 22.49 -13.37
C THR A 161 -0.33 22.86 -14.40
N GLN A 162 -1.60 22.97 -13.98
CA GLN A 162 -2.69 23.52 -14.80
C GLN A 162 -2.75 25.03 -14.56
N ILE A 163 -2.61 25.85 -15.62
CA ILE A 163 -2.81 27.31 -15.54
C ILE A 163 -4.27 27.59 -15.90
N PHE A 164 -5.05 28.09 -14.93
CA PHE A 164 -6.38 28.64 -15.21
C PHE A 164 -6.24 30.04 -15.81
N THR A 165 -6.96 30.29 -16.91
CA THR A 165 -7.11 31.64 -17.46
C THR A 165 -8.37 32.28 -16.89
N ALA A 166 -8.32 33.59 -16.62
CA ALA A 166 -9.48 34.34 -16.16
C ALA A 166 -10.53 34.44 -17.28
N THR A 167 -11.81 34.38 -16.87
CA THR A 167 -13.00 34.64 -17.69
C THR A 167 -12.98 36.00 -18.36
#